data_AF-A0A7K0KHB9-F1
#
_entry.id   AF-A0A7K0KHB9-F1
#
_cell.length_a   1.000
_cell.length_b   1.000
_cell.length_c   1.000
_cell.angle_alpha   90.00
_cell.angle_beta   90.00
_cell.angle_gamma   90.00
#
_symmetry.space_group_name_H-M   'P 1'
#
loop_
_entity.id
_entity.type
_entity.pdbx_description
1 polymer ?
#
loop_
_entity_poly.entity_id
_entity_poly.type
_entity_poly.pdbx_seq_one_letter_code
_entity_poly.pdbx_strand_id
1 'polypeptide(L)'
;MPRKNYNTDGPNAEDRAWAAFTGMMIQHIKEIQKDWKKPWFSETASKWPKNMSGREYNGMNAIMLMLQSEKQGYTTPVWATFDRVAGLNFVKGNDGKRQRKLDDNGQPLPLVSINKGEKSTPVFITTFTVVNKETRERIKYDDYKQMAQEERAKYNVYPKLQVYNVFNVAAQTNLQESRPELYAKIVQENQSPRREAGETTTFEPLDKMISGNLWFCPVKEVEGDNCYYSVSKDEIVLPPRATFVDGESFAGNFFHEATHSLGSEHRLNRLAGAKFGSKDYAVEELIAEMTAAAVSSRYGMTKHVKEDSAAYLKSWLKSLNESPEFIKTVLTDVRKAASVMTQRIDKIQVAIDEGKELHKEDFPDFQKANGQITQAGQSMIAAKSADSQCSNSTVEEAKSLQVEQPKESNEERISRGYHR
;
A
#
# COMPACT_ATOMS: atom_id res chain seq x y z
N MET A 1 -11.97 27.95 33.92
CA MET A 1 -12.01 27.71 32.45
C MET A 1 -12.99 26.59 32.18
N PRO A 2 -14.18 26.85 31.59
CA PRO A 2 -15.10 25.77 31.25
C PRO A 2 -14.51 24.93 30.12
N ARG A 3 -14.51 23.61 30.28
CA ARG A 3 -14.08 22.65 29.25
C ARG A 3 -14.99 22.83 28.04
N LYS A 4 -14.41 23.14 26.88
CA LYS A 4 -15.14 23.11 25.60
C LYS A 4 -15.67 21.69 25.39
N ASN A 5 -16.97 21.50 25.57
CA ASN A 5 -17.67 20.32 25.07
C ASN A 5 -17.59 20.37 23.54
N TYR A 6 -16.64 19.63 22.97
CA TYR A 6 -16.70 19.32 21.56
C TYR A 6 -17.90 18.41 21.37
N ASN A 7 -18.90 18.88 20.62
CA ASN A 7 -20.03 18.07 20.23
C ASN A 7 -19.51 16.87 19.42
N THR A 8 -19.67 15.65 19.95
CA THR A 8 -19.11 14.39 19.41
C THR A 8 -20.03 13.69 18.40
N ASP A 9 -21.15 14.31 18.01
CA ASP A 9 -22.22 13.64 17.26
C ASP A 9 -21.94 13.43 15.75
N GLY A 10 -20.72 13.71 15.28
CA GLY A 10 -20.31 13.51 13.89
C GLY A 10 -19.42 12.27 13.70
N PRO A 11 -19.46 11.61 12.51
CA PRO A 11 -18.58 10.48 12.22
C PRO A 11 -17.12 10.87 12.42
N ASN A 12 -16.34 9.99 13.04
CA ASN A 12 -14.95 10.30 13.36
C ASN A 12 -14.08 10.37 12.08
N ALA A 13 -12.79 10.73 12.20
CA ALA A 13 -11.92 10.88 11.02
C ALA A 13 -11.77 9.56 10.23
N GLU A 14 -11.75 8.43 10.92
CA GLU A 14 -11.67 7.10 10.32
C GLU A 14 -12.95 6.77 9.53
N ASP A 15 -14.13 7.01 10.12
CA ASP A 15 -15.41 6.77 9.45
C ASP A 15 -15.55 7.60 8.18
N ARG A 16 -15.13 8.88 8.23
CA ARG A 16 -15.11 9.76 7.05
C ARG A 16 -14.15 9.28 5.97
N ALA A 17 -12.98 8.78 6.37
CA ALA A 17 -12.00 8.23 5.44
C ALA A 17 -12.53 6.96 4.75
N TRP A 18 -13.18 6.08 5.50
CA TRP A 18 -13.83 4.90 4.95
C TRP A 18 -14.96 5.25 4.01
N ALA A 19 -15.84 6.18 4.39
CA ALA A 19 -16.92 6.64 3.52
C ALA A 19 -16.39 7.25 2.20
N ALA A 20 -15.32 8.04 2.26
CA ALA A 20 -14.66 8.57 1.08
C ALA A 20 -14.14 7.45 0.17
N PHE A 21 -13.54 6.40 0.75
CA PHE A 21 -13.07 5.25 0.00
C PHE A 21 -14.24 4.47 -0.62
N THR A 22 -15.27 4.12 0.15
CA THR A 22 -16.47 3.45 -0.38
C THR A 22 -17.06 4.22 -1.55
N GLY A 23 -17.14 5.55 -1.44
CA GLY A 23 -17.62 6.41 -2.53
C GLY A 23 -16.75 6.33 -3.79
N MET A 24 -15.41 6.33 -3.64
CA MET A 24 -14.48 6.17 -4.77
C MET A 24 -14.64 4.79 -5.44
N MET A 25 -14.74 3.72 -4.64
CA MET A 25 -14.95 2.36 -5.15
C MET A 25 -16.27 2.23 -5.91
N ILE A 26 -17.37 2.72 -5.34
CA ILE A 26 -18.70 2.69 -5.99
C ILE A 26 -18.65 3.46 -7.31
N GLN A 27 -18.06 4.65 -7.32
CA GLN A 27 -17.95 5.45 -8.53
C GLN A 27 -17.15 4.70 -9.60
N HIS A 28 -16.01 4.16 -9.22
CA HIS A 28 -15.11 3.48 -10.14
C HIS A 28 -15.72 2.22 -10.74
N ILE A 29 -16.36 1.37 -9.92
CA ILE A 29 -17.08 0.19 -10.42
C ILE A 29 -18.25 0.59 -11.33
N LYS A 30 -18.95 1.70 -11.06
CA LYS A 30 -19.98 2.23 -11.97
C LYS A 30 -19.40 2.69 -13.32
N GLU A 31 -18.19 3.23 -13.33
CA GLU A 31 -17.50 3.64 -14.55
C GLU A 31 -17.07 2.42 -15.37
N ILE A 32 -16.46 1.42 -14.71
CA ILE A 32 -16.14 0.13 -15.31
C ILE A 32 -17.40 -0.57 -15.86
N GLN A 33 -18.51 -0.55 -15.12
CA GLN A 33 -19.75 -1.19 -15.57
C GLN A 33 -20.30 -0.64 -16.89
N LYS A 34 -19.99 0.62 -17.23
CA LYS A 34 -20.39 1.22 -18.51
C LYS A 34 -19.62 0.62 -19.69
N ASP A 35 -18.38 0.20 -19.47
CA ASP A 35 -17.50 -0.40 -20.46
C ASP A 35 -16.48 -1.31 -19.78
N TRP A 36 -16.87 -2.56 -19.54
CA TRP A 36 -16.07 -3.53 -18.80
C TRP A 36 -14.80 -3.96 -19.55
N LYS A 37 -14.69 -3.64 -20.84
CA LYS A 37 -13.49 -3.89 -21.64
C LYS A 37 -12.37 -2.91 -21.30
N LYS A 38 -12.67 -1.81 -20.60
CA LYS A 38 -11.64 -0.90 -20.08
C LYS A 38 -10.81 -1.58 -19.00
N PRO A 39 -9.54 -1.19 -18.86
CA PRO A 39 -8.74 -1.65 -17.74
C PRO A 39 -9.28 -1.13 -16.42
N TRP A 40 -8.96 -1.84 -15.33
CA TRP A 40 -9.26 -1.39 -13.97
C TRP A 40 -8.65 -0.02 -13.68
N PHE A 41 -7.44 0.25 -14.14
CA PHE A 41 -6.84 1.57 -14.01
C PHE A 41 -6.37 2.04 -15.39
N SER A 42 -6.59 3.32 -15.70
CA SER A 42 -6.00 3.94 -16.88
C SER A 42 -4.47 3.95 -16.80
N GLU A 43 -3.82 4.20 -17.92
CA GLU A 43 -2.36 4.28 -18.00
C GLU A 43 -1.77 5.29 -17.01
N THR A 44 -2.43 6.43 -16.81
CA THR A 44 -1.95 7.49 -15.91
C THR A 44 -2.15 7.13 -14.44
N ALA A 45 -3.22 6.40 -14.11
CA ALA A 45 -3.54 5.99 -12.74
C ALA A 45 -2.92 4.66 -12.30
N SER A 46 -2.42 3.85 -13.24
CA SER A 46 -1.81 2.54 -12.98
C SER A 46 -0.43 2.62 -12.31
N LYS A 47 0.12 3.82 -12.08
CA LYS A 47 1.42 4.00 -11.43
C LYS A 47 1.30 3.82 -9.92
N TRP A 48 2.17 2.98 -9.35
CA TRP A 48 2.14 2.68 -7.92
C TRP A 48 2.40 3.94 -7.06
N PRO A 49 1.48 4.34 -6.16
CA PRO A 49 1.63 5.56 -5.38
C PRO A 49 2.84 5.53 -4.45
N LYS A 50 3.54 6.67 -4.36
CA LYS A 50 4.68 6.87 -3.46
C LYS A 50 4.65 8.24 -2.80
N ASN A 51 5.35 8.38 -1.69
CA ASN A 51 5.54 9.67 -1.05
C ASN A 51 6.69 10.45 -1.73
N MET A 52 6.91 11.70 -1.30
CA MET A 52 8.00 12.54 -1.80
C MET A 52 9.43 12.02 -1.52
N SER A 53 9.63 11.02 -0.67
CA SER A 53 10.94 10.38 -0.46
C SER A 53 11.11 9.11 -1.30
N GLY A 54 10.16 8.80 -2.19
CA GLY A 54 10.16 7.59 -3.01
C GLY A 54 9.60 6.35 -2.31
N ARG A 55 9.23 6.43 -1.03
CA ARG A 55 8.64 5.29 -0.31
C ARG A 55 7.23 5.04 -0.83
N GLU A 56 7.02 3.84 -1.33
CA GLU A 56 5.73 3.38 -1.85
C GLU A 56 4.68 3.29 -0.74
N TYR A 57 3.43 3.56 -1.12
CA TYR A 57 2.28 3.24 -0.30
C TYR A 57 1.97 1.73 -0.39
N ASN A 58 1.36 1.20 0.67
CA ASN A 58 1.13 -0.23 0.81
C ASN A 58 -0.37 -0.50 0.79
N GLY A 59 -0.77 -1.61 0.15
CA GLY A 59 -2.11 -2.18 0.27
C GLY A 59 -3.23 -1.20 -0.05
N MET A 60 -4.15 -1.05 0.91
CA MET A 60 -5.36 -0.24 0.77
C MET A 60 -5.06 1.22 0.40
N ASN A 61 -3.99 1.81 0.94
CA ASN A 61 -3.64 3.20 0.62
C ASN A 61 -3.20 3.34 -0.84
N ALA A 62 -2.46 2.37 -1.38
CA ALA A 62 -2.06 2.42 -2.78
C ALA A 62 -3.30 2.37 -3.70
N ILE A 63 -4.20 1.41 -3.47
CA ILE A 63 -5.45 1.27 -4.23
C ILE A 63 -6.29 2.55 -4.14
N MET A 64 -6.45 3.10 -2.93
CA MET A 64 -7.23 4.32 -2.72
C MET A 64 -6.66 5.52 -3.47
N LEU A 65 -5.34 5.69 -3.48
CA LEU A 65 -4.68 6.77 -4.19
C LEU A 65 -4.71 6.54 -5.72
N MET A 66 -4.63 5.30 -6.19
CA MET A 66 -4.81 4.97 -7.61
C MET A 66 -6.23 5.29 -8.08
N LEU A 67 -7.26 4.92 -7.31
CA LEU A 67 -8.65 5.26 -7.62
C LEU A 67 -8.88 6.77 -7.65
N GLN A 68 -8.25 7.50 -6.73
CA GLN A 68 -8.31 8.94 -6.73
C GLN A 68 -7.59 9.52 -7.96
N SER A 69 -6.42 9.00 -8.32
CA SER A 69 -5.71 9.40 -9.53
C SER A 69 -6.55 9.15 -10.79
N GLU A 70 -7.20 7.99 -10.89
CA GLU A 70 -8.12 7.66 -11.98
C GLU A 70 -9.26 8.68 -12.08
N LYS A 71 -9.92 8.92 -10.95
CA LYS A 71 -11.06 9.83 -10.87
C LYS A 71 -10.71 11.27 -11.23
N GLN A 72 -9.52 11.74 -10.86
CA GLN A 72 -9.10 13.13 -11.04
C GLN A 72 -8.19 13.33 -12.26
N GLY A 73 -7.78 12.25 -12.94
CA GLY A 73 -6.81 12.30 -14.04
C GLY A 73 -5.41 12.71 -13.60
N TYR A 74 -4.98 12.37 -12.37
CA TYR A 74 -3.62 12.68 -11.92
C TYR A 74 -2.59 11.84 -12.65
N THR A 75 -1.52 12.48 -13.14
CA THR A 75 -0.51 11.84 -14.01
C THR A 75 0.75 11.40 -13.27
N THR A 76 0.95 11.90 -12.04
CA THR A 76 2.08 11.50 -11.18
C THR A 76 1.57 10.72 -9.97
N PRO A 77 2.31 9.70 -9.51
CA PRO A 77 1.94 8.91 -8.34
C PRO A 77 2.48 9.49 -7.03
N VAL A 78 2.90 10.76 -7.00
CA VAL A 78 3.62 11.34 -5.84
C VAL A 78 2.65 12.09 -4.94
N TRP A 79 2.60 11.68 -3.67
CA TRP A 79 1.69 12.24 -2.67
C TRP A 79 2.45 12.80 -1.46
N ALA A 80 1.89 13.84 -0.84
CA ALA A 80 2.48 14.49 0.32
C ALA A 80 1.42 14.99 1.30
N THR A 81 1.72 14.98 2.59
CA THR A 81 0.92 15.71 3.59
C THR A 81 1.13 17.21 3.46
N PHE A 82 0.21 18.00 4.00
CA PHE A 82 0.37 19.46 4.09
C PHE A 82 1.72 19.85 4.71
N ASP A 83 2.08 19.24 5.84
CA ASP A 83 3.34 19.52 6.54
C ASP A 83 4.57 19.18 5.70
N ARG A 84 4.49 18.13 4.87
CA ARG A 84 5.59 17.77 3.98
C ARG A 84 5.77 18.79 2.85
N VAL A 85 4.68 19.28 2.27
CA VAL A 85 4.72 20.37 1.27
C VAL A 85 5.24 21.66 1.92
N ALA A 86 4.72 22.06 3.09
CA ALA A 86 5.19 23.23 3.81
C ALA A 86 6.69 23.11 4.19
N GLY A 87 7.14 21.91 4.51
CA GLY A 87 8.55 21.60 4.80
C GLY A 87 9.50 21.82 3.62
N LEU A 88 9.01 21.90 2.37
CA LEU A 88 9.84 22.30 1.23
C LEU A 88 10.36 23.73 1.34
N ASN A 89 9.68 24.58 2.11
CA ASN A 89 10.00 26.00 2.21
C ASN A 89 11.04 26.32 3.28
N PHE A 90 11.32 25.39 4.18
CA PHE A 90 12.09 25.66 5.39
C PHE A 90 13.16 24.60 5.67
N VAL A 91 14.24 25.03 6.32
CA VAL A 91 15.22 24.19 7.01
C VAL A 91 15.18 24.51 8.50
N LYS A 92 15.56 23.53 9.32
CA LYS A 92 15.68 23.75 10.76
C LYS A 92 17.10 24.28 11.03
N GLY A 93 17.20 25.50 11.54
CA GLY A 93 18.48 26.08 11.96
C GLY A 93 19.02 25.38 13.21
N ASN A 94 20.29 25.63 13.52
CA ASN A 94 20.96 25.07 14.70
C ASN A 94 20.28 25.48 16.02
N ASP A 95 19.57 26.61 16.02
CA ASP A 95 18.74 27.11 17.13
C ASP A 95 17.34 26.47 17.20
N GLY A 96 17.05 25.53 16.29
CA GLY A 96 15.76 24.87 16.17
C GLY A 96 14.68 25.68 15.43
N LYS A 97 14.96 26.92 15.02
CA LYS A 97 13.99 27.77 14.31
C LYS A 97 13.89 27.39 12.83
N ARG A 98 12.71 27.63 12.24
CA ARG A 98 12.50 27.44 10.80
C ARG A 98 13.10 28.64 10.05
N GLN A 99 14.09 28.38 9.21
CA GLN A 99 14.67 29.36 8.29
C GLN A 99 14.25 29.03 6.87
N ARG A 100 14.06 30.04 6.01
CA ARG A 100 13.70 29.80 4.61
C ARG A 100 14.83 29.10 3.88
N LYS A 101 14.47 28.13 3.04
CA LYS A 101 15.44 27.55 2.10
C LYS A 101 15.87 28.60 1.09
N LEU A 102 17.18 28.64 0.85
CA LEU A 102 17.81 29.52 -0.13
C LEU A 102 18.23 28.69 -1.35
N ASP A 103 18.36 29.34 -2.48
CA ASP A 103 19.03 28.80 -3.67
C ASP A 103 20.56 28.92 -3.53
N ASP A 104 21.27 28.45 -4.55
CA ASP A 104 22.74 28.47 -4.59
C ASP A 104 23.34 29.89 -4.57
N ASN A 105 22.53 30.92 -4.87
CA ASN A 105 22.90 32.33 -4.82
C ASN A 105 22.54 32.99 -3.47
N GLY A 106 22.06 32.22 -2.49
CA GLY A 106 21.64 32.72 -1.19
C GLY A 106 20.29 33.45 -1.21
N GLN A 107 19.52 33.37 -2.30
CA GLN A 107 18.20 33.98 -2.41
C GLN A 107 17.10 33.02 -1.94
N PRO A 108 16.06 33.49 -1.24
CA PRO A 108 15.00 32.60 -0.74
C PRO A 108 14.18 31.91 -1.85
N LEU A 109 14.20 30.57 -1.90
CA LEU A 109 13.46 29.75 -2.88
C LEU A 109 11.96 30.04 -2.86
N PRO A 110 11.28 30.20 -4.02
CA PRO A 110 9.84 30.45 -4.05
C PRO A 110 9.03 29.45 -3.21
N LEU A 111 7.94 29.94 -2.62
CA LEU A 111 7.13 29.18 -1.69
C LEU A 111 6.24 28.16 -2.41
N VAL A 112 6.32 26.92 -1.96
CA VAL A 112 5.44 25.83 -2.38
C VAL A 112 4.28 25.71 -1.40
N SER A 113 3.06 25.64 -1.91
CA SER A 113 1.83 25.46 -1.14
C SER A 113 0.83 24.62 -1.91
N ILE A 114 -0.11 24.02 -1.19
CA ILE A 114 -1.29 23.42 -1.79
C ILE A 114 -2.16 24.52 -2.39
N ASN A 115 -2.68 24.28 -3.60
CA ASN A 115 -3.52 25.24 -4.30
C ASN A 115 -4.82 25.49 -3.52
N LYS A 116 -5.31 26.73 -3.56
CA LYS A 116 -6.50 27.13 -2.78
C LYS A 116 -7.72 26.35 -3.27
N GLY A 117 -8.41 25.68 -2.35
CA GLY A 117 -9.63 24.92 -2.63
C GLY A 117 -9.40 23.43 -2.91
N GLU A 118 -8.15 22.99 -3.00
CA GLU A 118 -7.81 21.57 -3.17
C GLU A 118 -8.29 20.72 -1.99
N LYS A 119 -8.83 19.54 -2.31
CA LYS A 119 -9.32 18.58 -1.34
C LYS A 119 -8.30 17.46 -1.18
N SER A 120 -7.95 17.15 0.07
CA SER A 120 -7.05 16.04 0.38
C SER A 120 -7.71 14.68 0.20
N THR A 121 -6.88 13.66 0.00
CA THR A 121 -7.26 12.26 0.06
C THR A 121 -6.80 11.66 1.39
N PRO A 122 -7.70 11.01 2.16
CA PRO A 122 -7.28 10.35 3.39
C PRO A 122 -6.50 9.07 3.11
N VAL A 123 -5.52 8.76 3.95
CA VAL A 123 -4.78 7.50 3.98
C VAL A 123 -4.66 7.01 5.42
N PHE A 124 -4.59 5.70 5.60
CA PHE A 124 -4.53 5.07 6.92
C PHE A 124 -3.10 4.67 7.28
N ILE A 125 -2.65 5.08 8.46
CA ILE A 125 -1.36 4.65 9.02
C ILE A 125 -1.63 4.02 10.37
N THR A 126 -1.18 2.78 10.56
CA THR A 126 -1.22 2.15 11.88
C THR A 126 -0.04 2.65 12.71
N THR A 127 -0.35 3.39 13.77
CA THR A 127 0.61 3.79 14.80
C THR A 127 0.50 2.85 15.98
N PHE A 128 1.59 2.60 16.68
CA PHE A 128 1.60 1.69 17.83
C PHE A 128 1.91 2.46 19.09
N THR A 129 1.03 2.34 20.08
CA THR A 129 1.31 2.81 21.44
C THR A 129 1.87 1.63 22.22
N VAL A 130 3.14 1.72 22.60
CA VAL A 130 3.82 0.68 23.39
C VAL A 130 3.89 1.15 24.83
N VAL A 131 3.35 0.37 25.77
CA VAL A 131 3.22 0.73 27.18
C VAL A 131 3.83 -0.36 28.03
N ASN A 132 4.76 -0.02 28.91
CA ASN A 132 5.30 -0.96 29.90
C ASN A 132 4.17 -1.42 30.84
N LYS A 133 4.05 -2.72 31.09
CA LYS A 133 2.98 -3.31 31.91
C LYS A 133 3.02 -2.84 33.36
N GLU A 134 4.21 -2.64 33.89
CA GLU A 134 4.46 -2.27 35.29
C GLU A 134 4.55 -0.75 35.45
N THR A 135 5.49 -0.11 34.75
CA THR A 135 5.78 1.32 34.94
C THR A 135 4.77 2.24 34.25
N ARG A 136 3.98 1.70 33.32
CA ARG A 136 3.04 2.46 32.46
C ARG A 136 3.70 3.51 31.55
N GLU A 137 5.02 3.53 31.47
CA GLU A 137 5.76 4.40 30.57
C GLU A 137 5.56 4.01 29.11
N ARG A 138 5.60 5.03 28.24
CA ARG A 138 5.44 4.85 26.79
C ARG A 138 6.79 4.93 26.10
N ILE A 139 7.01 4.01 25.17
CA ILE A 139 8.21 4.01 24.32
C ILE A 139 7.82 4.08 22.86
N LYS A 140 8.78 4.43 21.99
CA LYS A 140 8.56 4.37 20.55
C LYS A 140 8.48 2.92 20.12
N TYR A 141 7.68 2.67 19.08
CA TYR A 141 7.54 1.33 18.52
C TYR A 141 8.84 0.80 17.89
N ASP A 142 9.69 1.70 17.39
CA ASP A 142 10.98 1.31 16.82
C ASP A 142 11.95 0.82 17.90
N ASP A 143 12.01 1.52 19.05
CA ASP A 143 12.76 1.07 20.22
C ASP A 143 12.25 -0.30 20.70
N TYR A 144 10.93 -0.49 20.79
CA TYR A 144 10.31 -1.77 21.16
C TYR A 144 10.67 -2.93 20.21
N LYS A 145 10.77 -2.67 18.91
CA LYS A 145 11.09 -3.71 17.92
C LYS A 145 12.54 -4.16 17.98
N GLN A 146 13.44 -3.32 18.48
CA GLN A 146 14.87 -3.61 18.62
C GLN A 146 15.20 -4.36 19.93
N MET A 147 14.24 -4.45 20.86
CA MET A 147 14.41 -5.17 22.15
C MET A 147 14.41 -6.69 21.99
N ALA A 148 15.09 -7.37 22.92
CA ALA A 148 15.04 -8.82 23.05
C ALA A 148 13.62 -9.31 23.37
N GLN A 149 13.30 -10.56 23.01
CA GLN A 149 11.95 -11.12 23.17
C GLN A 149 11.45 -11.09 24.62
N GLU A 150 12.34 -11.37 25.57
CA GLU A 150 12.06 -11.34 27.02
C GLU A 150 11.69 -9.93 27.51
N GLU A 151 12.39 -8.91 27.01
CA GLU A 151 12.08 -7.51 27.32
C GLU A 151 10.75 -7.08 26.69
N ARG A 152 10.50 -7.48 25.45
CA ARG A 152 9.24 -7.21 24.76
C ARG A 152 8.03 -7.78 25.50
N ALA A 153 8.19 -8.87 26.23
CA ALA A 153 7.12 -9.47 27.04
C ALA A 153 6.64 -8.56 28.18
N LYS A 154 7.44 -7.56 28.57
CA LYS A 154 7.10 -6.57 29.61
C LYS A 154 6.19 -5.45 29.10
N TYR A 155 5.86 -5.41 27.81
CA TYR A 155 5.07 -4.33 27.21
C TYR A 155 3.74 -4.82 26.64
N ASN A 156 2.75 -3.94 26.65
CA ASN A 156 1.54 -4.04 25.85
C ASN A 156 1.68 -3.16 24.61
N VAL A 157 1.31 -3.69 23.45
CA VAL A 157 1.35 -2.97 22.17
C VAL A 157 -0.08 -2.75 21.70
N TYR A 158 -0.49 -1.49 21.61
CA TYR A 158 -1.82 -1.10 21.16
C TYR A 158 -1.74 -0.48 19.77
N PRO A 159 -2.16 -1.20 18.71
CA PRO A 159 -2.27 -0.60 17.38
C PRO A 159 -3.42 0.41 17.36
N LYS A 160 -3.18 1.56 16.74
CA LYS A 160 -4.17 2.61 16.49
C LYS A 160 -4.09 3.04 15.04
N LEU A 161 -5.21 2.84 14.34
CA LEU A 161 -5.38 3.36 12.99
C LEU A 161 -5.50 4.89 13.06
N GLN A 162 -4.65 5.59 12.33
CA GLN A 162 -4.68 7.04 12.21
C GLN A 162 -4.91 7.43 10.75
N VAL A 163 -5.66 8.51 10.56
CA VAL A 163 -5.95 9.06 9.23
C VAL A 163 -5.04 10.25 9.00
N TYR A 164 -4.31 10.21 7.90
CA TYR A 164 -3.52 11.32 7.39
C TYR A 164 -4.13 11.81 6.09
N ASN A 165 -4.06 13.11 5.84
CA ASN A 165 -4.55 13.72 4.62
C ASN A 165 -3.37 14.04 3.71
N VAL A 166 -3.42 13.51 2.49
CA VAL A 166 -2.38 13.69 1.48
C VAL A 166 -2.93 14.36 0.23
N PHE A 167 -2.04 14.98 -0.52
CA PHE A 167 -2.32 15.71 -1.75
C PHE A 167 -1.37 15.22 -2.84
N ASN A 168 -1.86 15.11 -4.06
CA ASN A 168 -1.03 14.84 -5.22
C ASN A 168 -0.12 16.03 -5.46
N VAL A 169 1.20 15.81 -5.45
CA VAL A 169 2.18 16.89 -5.44
C VAL A 169 2.16 17.68 -6.74
N ALA A 170 2.08 17.00 -7.88
CA ALA A 170 2.10 17.68 -9.18
C ALA A 170 0.77 18.38 -9.49
N ALA A 171 -0.36 17.78 -9.11
CA ALA A 171 -1.68 18.27 -9.50
C ALA A 171 -2.29 19.28 -8.51
N GLN A 172 -1.96 19.19 -7.22
CA GLN A 172 -2.66 19.95 -6.16
C GLN A 172 -1.79 21.01 -5.47
N THR A 173 -0.62 21.31 -6.02
CA THR A 173 0.27 22.34 -5.47
C THR A 173 0.71 23.31 -6.56
N ASN A 174 1.23 24.48 -6.16
CA ASN A 174 1.83 25.45 -7.07
C ASN A 174 3.29 25.09 -7.41
N LEU A 175 3.69 23.82 -7.27
CA LEU A 175 5.08 23.40 -7.43
C LEU A 175 5.59 23.66 -8.85
N GLN A 176 4.73 23.50 -9.86
CA GLN A 176 5.08 23.74 -11.25
C GLN A 176 5.54 25.18 -11.49
N GLU A 177 4.83 26.16 -10.94
CA GLU A 177 5.14 27.58 -11.09
C GLU A 177 6.25 28.04 -10.12
N SER A 178 6.22 27.54 -8.88
CA SER A 178 7.14 27.99 -7.83
C SER A 178 8.54 27.36 -7.95
N ARG A 179 8.64 26.10 -8.35
CA ARG A 179 9.90 25.35 -8.44
C ARG A 179 9.88 24.41 -9.66
N PRO A 180 9.93 24.96 -10.88
CA PRO A 180 9.75 24.20 -12.12
C PRO A 180 10.77 23.05 -12.28
N GLU A 181 12.00 23.23 -11.82
CA GLU A 181 13.02 22.17 -11.87
C GLU A 181 12.67 20.98 -10.98
N LEU A 182 12.17 21.23 -9.77
CA LEU A 182 11.73 20.16 -8.85
C LEU A 182 10.46 19.48 -9.40
N TYR A 183 9.53 20.23 -9.98
CA TYR A 183 8.37 19.67 -10.68
C TYR A 183 8.81 18.77 -11.84
N ALA A 184 9.69 19.28 -12.71
CA ALA A 184 10.19 18.54 -13.87
C ALA A 184 10.90 17.25 -13.45
N LYS A 185 11.71 17.30 -12.38
CA LYS A 185 12.33 16.11 -11.79
C LYS A 185 11.29 15.10 -11.32
N ILE A 186 10.27 15.52 -10.58
CA ILE A 186 9.18 14.63 -10.15
C ILE A 186 8.47 14.01 -11.36
N VAL A 187 8.16 14.80 -12.39
CA VAL A 187 7.50 14.28 -13.58
C VAL A 187 8.41 13.28 -14.28
N GLN A 188 9.68 13.61 -14.53
CA GLN A 188 10.65 12.75 -15.21
C GLN A 188 10.90 11.43 -14.45
N GLU A 189 11.11 11.47 -13.14
CA GLU A 189 11.29 10.26 -12.30
C GLU A 189 10.04 9.37 -12.23
N ASN A 190 8.90 9.89 -12.70
CA ASN A 190 7.63 9.18 -12.72
C ASN A 190 7.06 9.07 -14.14
N GLN A 191 7.82 9.47 -15.15
CA GLN A 191 7.63 9.09 -16.55
C GLN A 191 8.23 7.69 -16.69
N SER A 192 7.65 6.70 -16.03
CA SER A 192 7.98 5.32 -16.38
C SER A 192 7.44 5.05 -17.77
N PRO A 193 8.27 4.57 -18.72
CA PRO A 193 7.74 3.83 -19.84
C PRO A 193 7.07 2.60 -19.22
N ARG A 194 5.80 2.36 -19.52
CA ARG A 194 5.24 1.01 -19.39
C ARG A 194 6.20 0.08 -20.15
N ARG A 195 6.22 -1.21 -19.80
CA ARG A 195 6.73 -2.20 -20.77
C ARG A 195 5.96 -1.95 -22.07
N GLU A 196 6.64 -1.73 -23.20
CA GLU A 196 5.94 -1.39 -24.43
C GLU A 196 4.85 -2.44 -24.69
N ALA A 197 3.61 -1.96 -24.87
CA ALA A 197 2.45 -2.81 -25.03
C ALA A 197 2.65 -3.66 -26.29
N GLY A 198 2.91 -4.96 -26.09
CA GLY A 198 3.19 -5.91 -27.18
C GLY A 198 4.63 -6.41 -27.29
N GLU A 199 5.62 -5.85 -26.57
CA GLU A 199 7.03 -6.28 -26.71
C GLU A 199 7.50 -7.29 -25.65
N THR A 200 6.83 -7.42 -24.51
CA THR A 200 7.18 -8.44 -23.51
C THR A 200 6.10 -9.51 -23.43
N THR A 201 6.26 -10.56 -24.23
CA THR A 201 5.58 -11.85 -24.06
C THR A 201 5.88 -12.50 -22.70
N THR A 202 6.88 -12.00 -21.97
CA THR A 202 7.43 -12.62 -20.77
C THR A 202 7.47 -11.69 -19.56
N PHE A 203 7.18 -12.26 -18.40
CA PHE A 203 7.42 -11.64 -17.10
C PHE A 203 8.32 -12.60 -16.34
N GLU A 204 9.64 -12.41 -16.48
CA GLU A 204 10.62 -13.41 -16.06
C GLU A 204 10.43 -13.91 -14.61
N PRO A 205 10.17 -13.07 -13.60
CA PRO A 205 9.86 -13.56 -12.25
C PRO A 205 8.68 -14.53 -12.20
N LEU A 206 7.61 -14.27 -12.96
CA LEU A 206 6.45 -15.17 -13.05
C LEU A 206 6.82 -16.45 -13.79
N ASP A 207 7.59 -16.34 -14.88
CA ASP A 207 7.99 -17.50 -15.68
C ASP A 207 8.87 -18.45 -14.87
N LYS A 208 9.81 -17.91 -14.08
CA LYS A 208 10.62 -18.65 -13.11
C LYS A 208 9.77 -19.20 -11.97
N MET A 209 8.77 -18.44 -11.51
CA MET A 209 7.85 -18.90 -10.47
C MET A 209 7.08 -20.15 -10.89
N ILE A 210 6.54 -20.15 -12.11
CA ILE A 210 5.76 -21.28 -12.65
C ILE A 210 6.69 -22.46 -12.95
N SER A 211 7.75 -22.25 -13.75
CA SER A 211 8.66 -23.33 -14.16
C SER A 211 9.43 -23.97 -13.00
N GLY A 212 9.80 -23.19 -11.98
CA GLY A 212 10.44 -23.68 -10.77
C GLY A 212 9.47 -24.24 -9.73
N ASN A 213 8.16 -24.23 -9.99
CA ASN A 213 7.12 -24.58 -9.01
C ASN A 213 7.32 -23.82 -7.67
N LEU A 214 7.62 -22.53 -7.79
CA LEU A 214 7.91 -21.63 -6.69
C LEU A 214 6.68 -20.87 -6.23
N TRP A 215 5.46 -21.29 -6.57
CA TRP A 215 4.24 -20.79 -5.91
C TRP A 215 3.83 -21.74 -4.76
N PHE A 216 2.82 -21.34 -3.97
CA PHE A 216 2.35 -22.12 -2.82
C PHE A 216 1.60 -23.40 -3.20
N CYS A 217 1.13 -23.49 -4.45
CA CYS A 217 0.53 -24.68 -5.03
C CYS A 217 1.08 -24.90 -6.44
N PRO A 218 0.99 -26.13 -6.99
CA PRO A 218 1.35 -26.39 -8.37
C PRO A 218 0.57 -25.50 -9.35
N VAL A 219 1.28 -25.00 -10.36
CA VAL A 219 0.70 -24.30 -11.51
C VAL A 219 0.85 -25.20 -12.72
N LYS A 220 -0.26 -25.51 -13.39
CA LYS A 220 -0.30 -26.40 -14.55
C LYS A 220 -0.81 -25.66 -15.77
N GLU A 221 -0.04 -25.74 -16.84
CA GLU A 221 -0.51 -25.35 -18.18
C GLU A 221 -1.17 -26.56 -18.84
N VAL A 222 -2.46 -26.45 -19.17
CA VAL A 222 -3.29 -27.54 -19.72
C VAL A 222 -4.10 -27.01 -20.90
N GLU A 223 -4.20 -27.80 -21.97
CA GLU A 223 -5.04 -27.48 -23.14
C GLU A 223 -6.48 -27.14 -22.76
N GLY A 224 -7.01 -26.05 -23.33
CA GLY A 224 -8.34 -25.51 -23.06
C GLY A 224 -8.32 -24.00 -22.88
N ASP A 225 -9.49 -23.42 -22.57
CA ASP A 225 -9.67 -21.95 -22.54
C ASP A 225 -9.86 -21.39 -21.12
N ASN A 226 -9.97 -22.26 -20.11
CA ASN A 226 -10.36 -21.85 -18.75
C ASN A 226 -9.15 -21.70 -17.82
N CYS A 227 -9.05 -20.52 -17.18
CA CYS A 227 -8.20 -20.30 -16.01
C CYS A 227 -9.01 -20.55 -14.74
N TYR A 228 -8.49 -21.37 -13.82
CA TYR A 228 -9.14 -21.60 -12.53
C TYR A 228 -8.17 -22.11 -11.46
N TYR A 229 -8.46 -21.77 -10.20
CA TYR A 229 -7.93 -22.48 -9.03
C TYR A 229 -8.83 -23.65 -8.63
N SER A 230 -8.25 -24.85 -8.55
CA SER A 230 -8.94 -26.06 -8.07
C SER A 230 -8.78 -26.24 -6.56
N VAL A 231 -9.84 -25.97 -5.80
CA VAL A 231 -9.82 -26.11 -4.33
C VAL A 231 -9.54 -27.54 -3.87
N SER A 232 -10.09 -28.55 -4.56
CA SER A 232 -9.98 -29.96 -4.15
C SER A 232 -8.60 -30.57 -4.41
N LYS A 233 -7.90 -30.08 -5.44
CA LYS A 233 -6.55 -30.53 -5.80
C LYS A 233 -5.45 -29.60 -5.32
N ASP A 234 -5.83 -28.43 -4.81
CA ASP A 234 -4.92 -27.33 -4.48
C ASP A 234 -3.92 -27.05 -5.62
N GLU A 235 -4.44 -26.72 -6.80
CA GLU A 235 -3.63 -26.42 -7.99
C GLU A 235 -4.25 -25.28 -8.81
N ILE A 236 -3.40 -24.49 -9.45
CA ILE A 236 -3.81 -23.49 -10.43
C ILE A 236 -3.70 -24.12 -11.82
N VAL A 237 -4.74 -23.98 -12.62
CA VAL A 237 -4.77 -24.41 -14.02
C VAL A 237 -4.87 -23.18 -14.91
N LEU A 238 -3.97 -23.10 -15.89
CA LEU A 238 -3.95 -22.08 -16.93
C LEU A 238 -3.94 -22.76 -18.30
N PRO A 239 -4.55 -22.16 -19.33
CA PRO A 239 -4.27 -22.49 -20.72
C PRO A 239 -2.78 -22.31 -21.08
N PRO A 240 -2.30 -22.93 -22.18
CA PRO A 240 -0.95 -22.66 -22.69
C PRO A 240 -0.78 -21.17 -22.99
N ARG A 241 0.37 -20.60 -22.64
CA ARG A 241 0.62 -19.15 -22.79
C ARG A 241 0.30 -18.58 -24.18
N ALA A 242 0.49 -19.37 -25.23
CA ALA A 242 0.23 -18.98 -26.61
C ALA A 242 -1.25 -18.73 -26.95
N THR A 243 -2.20 -19.15 -26.10
CA THR A 243 -3.64 -18.90 -26.32
C THR A 243 -4.07 -17.52 -25.80
N PHE A 244 -3.24 -16.85 -25.01
CA PHE A 244 -3.51 -15.51 -24.51
C PHE A 244 -3.12 -14.45 -25.54
N VAL A 245 -3.84 -13.32 -25.51
CA VAL A 245 -3.59 -12.18 -26.40
C VAL A 245 -2.19 -11.59 -26.19
N ASP A 246 -1.70 -11.56 -24.95
CA ASP A 246 -0.38 -11.08 -24.58
C ASP A 246 0.07 -11.64 -23.20
N GLY A 247 1.32 -11.36 -22.84
CA GLY A 247 1.91 -11.77 -21.57
C GLY A 247 1.27 -11.11 -20.34
N GLU A 248 0.71 -9.91 -20.49
CA GLU A 248 -0.01 -9.21 -19.41
C GLU A 248 -1.34 -9.92 -19.09
N SER A 249 -2.05 -10.39 -20.11
CA SER A 249 -3.29 -11.16 -19.98
C SER A 249 -3.03 -12.50 -19.29
N PHE A 250 -1.93 -13.18 -19.64
CA PHE A 250 -1.49 -14.40 -18.95
C PHE A 250 -1.18 -14.11 -17.47
N ALA A 251 -0.36 -13.10 -17.20
CA ALA A 251 0.02 -12.72 -15.84
C ALA A 251 -1.19 -12.30 -15.00
N GLY A 252 -2.09 -11.50 -15.56
CA GLY A 252 -3.31 -11.03 -14.91
C GLY A 252 -4.26 -12.17 -14.53
N ASN A 253 -4.40 -13.19 -15.39
CA ASN A 253 -5.18 -14.39 -15.06
C ASN A 253 -4.47 -15.23 -13.99
N PHE A 254 -3.15 -15.42 -14.09
CA PHE A 254 -2.40 -16.06 -13.02
C PHE A 254 -2.59 -15.35 -11.67
N PHE A 255 -2.48 -14.02 -11.61
CA PHE A 255 -2.66 -13.28 -10.36
C PHE A 255 -4.08 -13.42 -9.78
N HIS A 256 -5.09 -13.50 -10.65
CA HIS A 256 -6.47 -13.75 -10.24
C HIS A 256 -6.58 -15.15 -9.58
N GLU A 257 -6.17 -16.20 -10.28
CA GLU A 257 -6.24 -17.58 -9.75
C GLU A 257 -5.31 -17.80 -8.55
N ALA A 258 -4.15 -17.15 -8.54
CA ALA A 258 -3.24 -17.14 -7.40
C ALA A 258 -3.90 -16.50 -6.17
N THR A 259 -4.73 -15.47 -6.34
CA THR A 259 -5.47 -14.86 -5.23
C THR A 259 -6.49 -15.85 -4.64
N HIS A 260 -7.22 -16.59 -5.49
CA HIS A 260 -8.09 -17.67 -5.04
C HIS A 260 -7.32 -18.77 -4.32
N SER A 261 -6.15 -19.15 -4.84
CA SER A 261 -5.29 -20.12 -4.16
C SER A 261 -4.97 -19.65 -2.74
N LEU A 262 -4.56 -18.38 -2.55
CA LEU A 262 -4.30 -17.81 -1.23
C LEU A 262 -5.54 -17.81 -0.32
N GLY A 263 -6.75 -17.90 -0.87
CA GLY A 263 -8.00 -18.01 -0.10
C GLY A 263 -8.25 -19.38 0.54
N SER A 264 -7.45 -20.42 0.21
CA SER A 264 -7.60 -21.77 0.77
C SER A 264 -7.47 -21.84 2.29
N GLU A 265 -8.03 -22.90 2.90
CA GLU A 265 -8.01 -23.12 4.36
C GLU A 265 -6.60 -23.11 4.95
N HIS A 266 -5.65 -23.68 4.22
CA HIS A 266 -4.25 -23.74 4.65
C HIS A 266 -3.45 -22.44 4.34
N ARG A 267 -4.12 -21.39 3.87
CA ARG A 267 -3.50 -20.07 3.58
C ARG A 267 -4.22 -18.95 4.33
N LEU A 268 -4.90 -18.04 3.64
CA LEU A 268 -5.63 -16.93 4.25
C LEU A 268 -7.04 -17.32 4.72
N ASN A 269 -7.47 -18.55 4.43
CA ASN A 269 -8.73 -19.13 4.89
C ASN A 269 -9.95 -18.24 4.63
N ARG A 270 -10.05 -17.71 3.40
CA ARG A 270 -11.18 -16.88 2.95
C ARG A 270 -12.28 -17.68 2.27
N LEU A 271 -11.93 -18.82 1.67
CA LEU A 271 -12.85 -19.68 0.94
C LEU A 271 -13.72 -20.57 1.85
N ALA A 272 -13.48 -20.58 3.15
CA ALA A 272 -14.25 -21.39 4.08
C ALA A 272 -15.74 -21.04 4.00
N GLY A 273 -16.56 -21.98 3.53
CA GLY A 273 -18.01 -21.82 3.41
C GLY A 273 -18.49 -21.10 2.13
N ALA A 274 -17.59 -20.56 1.30
CA ALA A 274 -17.95 -19.97 0.02
C ALA A 274 -18.33 -21.08 -0.98
N LYS A 275 -19.56 -21.02 -1.51
CA LYS A 275 -20.03 -21.92 -2.57
C LYS A 275 -20.10 -21.15 -3.88
N PHE A 276 -19.69 -21.77 -4.98
CA PHE A 276 -19.77 -21.17 -6.30
C PHE A 276 -21.16 -20.54 -6.55
N GLY A 277 -21.19 -19.28 -6.99
CA GLY A 277 -22.42 -18.51 -7.20
C GLY A 277 -23.10 -17.97 -5.93
N SER A 278 -22.53 -18.15 -4.73
CA SER A 278 -23.03 -17.53 -3.49
C SER A 278 -22.64 -16.05 -3.37
N LYS A 279 -23.25 -15.36 -2.40
CA LYS A 279 -22.83 -14.00 -2.04
C LYS A 279 -21.36 -13.95 -1.63
N ASP A 280 -20.93 -14.89 -0.79
CA ASP A 280 -19.54 -14.98 -0.31
C ASP A 280 -18.56 -15.25 -1.45
N TYR A 281 -18.97 -16.03 -2.46
CA TYR A 281 -18.18 -16.23 -3.67
C TYR A 281 -18.04 -14.94 -4.48
N ALA A 282 -19.10 -14.15 -4.63
CA ALA A 282 -19.00 -12.84 -5.29
C ALA A 282 -18.03 -11.89 -4.55
N VAL A 283 -17.91 -12.00 -3.22
CA VAL A 283 -16.91 -11.23 -2.44
C VAL A 283 -15.49 -11.67 -2.79
N GLU A 284 -15.25 -12.97 -2.86
CA GLU A 284 -13.95 -13.52 -3.20
C GLU A 284 -13.52 -13.16 -4.64
N GLU A 285 -14.44 -13.15 -5.60
CA GLU A 285 -14.19 -12.66 -6.96
C GLU A 285 -13.77 -11.19 -6.97
N LEU A 286 -14.40 -10.35 -6.15
CA LEU A 286 -13.98 -8.95 -5.99
C LEU A 286 -12.56 -8.85 -5.41
N ILE A 287 -12.24 -9.68 -4.42
CA ILE A 287 -10.90 -9.75 -3.82
C ILE A 287 -9.88 -10.18 -4.88
N ALA A 288 -10.19 -11.20 -5.68
CA ALA A 288 -9.32 -11.71 -6.73
C ALA A 288 -9.07 -10.68 -7.83
N GLU A 289 -10.13 -10.06 -8.35
CA GLU A 289 -10.01 -9.03 -9.39
C GLU A 289 -9.22 -7.81 -8.91
N MET A 290 -9.53 -7.28 -7.72
CA MET A 290 -8.81 -6.12 -7.18
C MET A 290 -7.35 -6.44 -6.85
N THR A 291 -7.06 -7.65 -6.35
CA THR A 291 -5.69 -8.09 -6.09
C THR A 291 -4.91 -8.22 -7.39
N ALA A 292 -5.48 -8.87 -8.40
CA ALA A 292 -4.87 -9.01 -9.72
C ALA A 292 -4.60 -7.63 -10.36
N ALA A 293 -5.56 -6.71 -10.29
CA ALA A 293 -5.39 -5.35 -10.80
C ALA A 293 -4.27 -4.59 -10.07
N ALA A 294 -4.27 -4.60 -8.74
CA ALA A 294 -3.24 -3.92 -7.94
C ALA A 294 -1.83 -4.50 -8.21
N VAL A 295 -1.70 -5.83 -8.23
CA VAL A 295 -0.42 -6.49 -8.49
C VAL A 295 0.06 -6.23 -9.92
N SER A 296 -0.83 -6.30 -10.91
CA SER A 296 -0.50 -5.97 -12.31
C SER A 296 0.04 -4.54 -12.41
N SER A 297 -0.66 -3.56 -11.84
CA SER A 297 -0.25 -2.16 -11.85
C SER A 297 1.11 -1.94 -11.16
N ARG A 298 1.39 -2.64 -10.05
CA ARG A 298 2.70 -2.55 -9.37
C ARG A 298 3.86 -2.92 -10.29
N TYR A 299 3.67 -3.91 -11.15
CA TYR A 299 4.69 -4.40 -12.09
C TYR A 299 4.56 -3.80 -13.49
N GLY A 300 3.81 -2.70 -13.64
CA GLY A 300 3.66 -1.98 -14.90
C GLY A 300 2.81 -2.67 -15.95
N MET A 301 1.93 -3.60 -15.53
CA MET A 301 0.99 -4.32 -16.40
C MET A 301 -0.43 -3.75 -16.26
N THR A 302 -1.22 -3.92 -17.31
CA THR A 302 -2.63 -3.53 -17.34
C THR A 302 -3.51 -4.75 -17.09
N LYS A 303 -4.49 -4.61 -16.18
CA LYS A 303 -5.52 -5.63 -15.95
C LYS A 303 -6.87 -5.13 -16.47
N HIS A 304 -7.43 -5.87 -17.42
CA HIS A 304 -8.83 -5.74 -17.82
C HIS A 304 -9.73 -6.56 -16.90
N VAL A 305 -10.99 -6.15 -16.75
CA VAL A 305 -11.97 -6.96 -16.02
C VAL A 305 -12.19 -8.27 -16.78
N LYS A 306 -12.12 -9.40 -16.08
CA LYS A 306 -12.44 -10.71 -16.68
C LYS A 306 -13.92 -10.73 -17.08
N GLU A 307 -14.25 -11.32 -18.23
CA GLU A 307 -15.62 -11.38 -18.73
C GLU A 307 -16.57 -12.01 -17.69
N ASP A 308 -16.15 -13.11 -17.06
CA ASP A 308 -16.88 -13.77 -15.98
C ASP A 308 -17.08 -12.86 -14.75
N SER A 309 -16.12 -11.97 -14.47
CA SER A 309 -16.19 -11.02 -13.37
C SER A 309 -17.17 -9.87 -13.66
N ALA A 310 -17.43 -9.55 -14.94
CA ALA A 310 -18.35 -8.49 -15.32
C ALA A 310 -19.80 -8.78 -14.84
N ALA A 311 -20.17 -10.06 -14.74
CA ALA A 311 -21.46 -10.50 -14.21
C ALA A 311 -21.67 -10.10 -12.74
N TYR A 312 -20.59 -9.97 -11.96
CA TYR A 312 -20.65 -9.66 -10.53
C TYR A 312 -20.66 -8.16 -10.22
N LEU A 313 -20.33 -7.27 -11.16
CA LEU A 313 -20.27 -5.81 -10.96
C LEU A 313 -21.53 -5.25 -10.30
N LYS A 314 -22.71 -5.69 -10.72
CA LYS A 314 -24.01 -5.26 -10.15
C LYS A 314 -24.16 -5.71 -8.70
N SER A 315 -23.72 -6.92 -8.37
CA SER A 315 -23.78 -7.46 -7.01
C SER A 315 -22.80 -6.75 -6.08
N TRP A 316 -21.59 -6.44 -6.54
CA TRP A 316 -20.59 -5.67 -5.78
C TRP A 316 -21.07 -4.27 -5.47
N LEU A 317 -21.65 -3.58 -6.45
CA LEU A 317 -22.26 -2.26 -6.22
C LEU A 317 -23.33 -2.31 -5.15
N LYS A 318 -24.20 -3.34 -5.15
CA LYS A 318 -25.21 -3.50 -4.12
C LYS A 318 -24.56 -3.65 -2.73
N SER A 319 -23.63 -4.58 -2.57
CA SER A 319 -22.94 -4.81 -1.29
C SER A 319 -22.18 -3.57 -0.77
N LEU A 320 -21.52 -2.83 -1.67
CA LEU A 320 -20.83 -1.58 -1.32
C LEU A 320 -21.76 -0.46 -0.86
N ASN A 321 -22.99 -0.41 -1.37
CA ASN A 321 -24.00 0.56 -0.93
C ASN A 321 -24.68 0.14 0.38
N GLU A 322 -24.74 -1.16 0.69
CA GLU A 322 -25.45 -1.68 1.86
C GLU A 322 -24.65 -1.60 3.16
N SER A 323 -23.32 -1.77 3.13
CA SER A 323 -22.49 -1.75 4.35
C SER A 323 -21.08 -1.17 4.11
N PRO A 324 -20.69 -0.11 4.85
CA PRO A 324 -19.31 0.37 4.88
C PRO A 324 -18.30 -0.63 5.45
N GLU A 325 -18.73 -1.57 6.30
CA GLU A 325 -17.86 -2.63 6.84
C GLU A 325 -17.44 -3.62 5.76
N PHE A 326 -18.30 -3.84 4.75
CA PHE A 326 -18.01 -4.70 3.62
C PHE A 326 -16.69 -4.33 2.93
N ILE A 327 -16.51 -3.04 2.61
CA ILE A 327 -15.31 -2.59 1.91
C ILE A 327 -14.05 -2.71 2.80
N LYS A 328 -14.18 -2.53 4.13
CA LYS A 328 -13.06 -2.69 5.06
C LYS A 328 -12.51 -4.12 5.03
N THR A 329 -13.41 -5.10 5.03
CA THR A 329 -13.05 -6.53 4.97
C THR A 329 -12.40 -6.86 3.64
N VAL A 330 -13.07 -6.54 2.52
CA VAL A 330 -12.56 -6.79 1.16
C VAL A 330 -11.15 -6.24 0.99
N LEU A 331 -10.94 -4.97 1.33
CA LEU A 331 -9.65 -4.33 1.13
C LEU A 331 -8.57 -4.82 2.08
N THR A 332 -8.95 -5.23 3.28
CA THR A 332 -8.01 -5.87 4.22
C THR A 332 -7.48 -7.17 3.61
N ASP A 333 -8.34 -7.93 2.94
CA ASP A 333 -7.96 -9.19 2.30
C ASP A 333 -7.22 -8.98 0.98
N VAL A 334 -7.62 -8.01 0.17
CA VAL A 334 -6.85 -7.56 -1.01
C VAL A 334 -5.44 -7.15 -0.60
N ARG A 335 -5.29 -6.36 0.48
CA ARG A 335 -3.97 -5.99 1.02
C ARG A 335 -3.13 -7.21 1.35
N LYS A 336 -3.69 -8.19 2.09
CA LYS A 336 -2.95 -9.39 2.50
C LYS A 336 -2.53 -10.20 1.27
N ALA A 337 -3.45 -10.46 0.35
CA ALA A 337 -3.20 -11.26 -0.85
C ALA A 337 -2.16 -10.60 -1.76
N ALA A 338 -2.33 -9.31 -2.06
CA ALA A 338 -1.36 -8.53 -2.83
C ALA A 338 0.01 -8.55 -2.16
N SER A 339 0.08 -8.33 -0.84
CA SER A 339 1.35 -8.29 -0.14
C SER A 339 2.11 -9.63 -0.17
N VAL A 340 1.42 -10.75 -0.05
CA VAL A 340 2.01 -12.09 -0.17
C VAL A 340 2.57 -12.29 -1.58
N MET A 341 1.78 -11.94 -2.59
CA MET A 341 2.13 -12.10 -3.99
C MET A 341 3.34 -11.23 -4.38
N THR A 342 3.33 -9.95 -4.01
CA THR A 342 4.42 -9.03 -4.35
C THR A 342 5.72 -9.41 -3.65
N GLN A 343 5.66 -9.84 -2.37
CA GLN A 343 6.86 -10.33 -1.67
C GLN A 343 7.46 -11.56 -2.37
N ARG A 344 6.63 -12.48 -2.87
CA ARG A 344 7.10 -13.66 -3.60
C ARG A 344 7.77 -13.25 -4.91
N ILE A 345 7.12 -12.39 -5.69
CA ILE A 345 7.63 -11.89 -6.97
C ILE A 345 8.92 -11.10 -6.77
N ASP A 346 8.95 -10.16 -5.83
CA ASP A 346 10.12 -9.32 -5.53
C ASP A 346 11.31 -10.18 -5.07
N LYS A 347 11.06 -11.24 -4.27
CA LYS A 347 12.11 -12.17 -3.85
C LYS A 347 12.70 -12.95 -5.04
N ILE A 348 11.87 -13.37 -5.98
CA ILE A 348 12.34 -14.03 -7.21
C ILE A 348 13.13 -13.03 -8.07
N GLN A 349 12.64 -11.80 -8.24
CA GLN A 349 13.35 -10.76 -8.99
C GLN A 349 14.73 -10.48 -8.40
N VAL A 350 14.84 -10.31 -7.08
CA VAL A 350 16.14 -10.10 -6.42
C VAL A 350 17.10 -11.26 -6.67
N ALA A 351 16.62 -12.50 -6.60
CA ALA A 351 17.45 -13.67 -6.87
C ALA A 351 17.91 -13.73 -8.36
N ILE A 352 17.04 -13.33 -9.30
CA ILE A 352 17.41 -13.19 -10.72
C ILE A 352 18.49 -12.12 -10.88
N ASP A 353 18.29 -10.93 -10.29
CA ASP A 353 19.23 -9.80 -10.40
C ASP A 353 20.61 -10.14 -9.79
N GLU A 354 20.63 -10.96 -8.74
CA GLU A 354 21.86 -11.45 -8.09
C GLU A 354 22.46 -12.69 -8.79
N GLY A 355 21.83 -13.22 -9.84
CA GLY A 355 22.27 -14.42 -10.54
C GLY A 355 22.23 -15.70 -9.69
N LYS A 356 21.37 -15.75 -8.67
CA LYS A 356 21.24 -16.90 -7.78
C LYS A 356 20.35 -17.97 -8.40
N GLU A 357 20.70 -19.24 -8.17
CA GLU A 357 19.79 -20.34 -8.45
C GLU A 357 18.57 -20.27 -7.54
N LEU A 358 17.40 -20.57 -8.10
CA LEU A 358 16.13 -20.55 -7.40
C LEU A 358 15.78 -21.98 -6.97
N HIS A 359 15.77 -22.25 -5.66
CA HIS A 359 15.36 -23.54 -5.13
C HIS A 359 14.04 -23.43 -4.37
N LYS A 360 13.22 -24.49 -4.36
CA LYS A 360 11.89 -24.46 -3.74
C LYS A 360 11.97 -24.16 -2.23
N GLU A 361 13.04 -24.61 -1.60
CA GLU A 361 13.35 -24.45 -0.18
C GLU A 361 13.53 -22.98 0.22
N ASP A 362 13.98 -22.13 -0.71
CA ASP A 362 14.12 -20.69 -0.49
C ASP A 362 12.75 -20.01 -0.32
N PHE A 363 11.68 -20.67 -0.74
CA PHE A 363 10.37 -20.08 -0.81
C PHE A 363 9.34 -20.85 0.03
N PRO A 364 9.43 -20.72 1.37
CA PRO A 364 8.64 -21.51 2.30
C PRO A 364 7.13 -21.31 2.11
N ASP A 365 6.39 -22.36 2.45
CA ASP A 365 4.94 -22.39 2.34
C ASP A 365 4.26 -21.54 3.43
N PHE A 366 2.99 -21.23 3.24
CA PHE A 366 2.17 -20.40 4.11
C PHE A 366 1.89 -21.08 5.46
N GLN A 367 1.74 -22.41 5.45
CA GLN A 367 1.56 -23.23 6.64
C GLN A 367 2.59 -24.36 6.70
N LYS A 368 2.92 -24.79 7.92
CA LYS A 368 3.62 -26.05 8.18
C LYS A 368 2.65 -27.21 7.94
N ALA A 369 3.18 -28.42 7.75
CA ALA A 369 2.38 -29.65 7.59
C ALA A 369 1.39 -29.94 8.75
N ASN A 370 1.57 -29.29 9.91
CA ASN A 370 0.67 -29.39 11.07
C ASN A 370 -0.43 -28.30 11.12
N GLY A 371 -0.63 -27.54 10.04
CA GLY A 371 -1.66 -26.50 9.93
C GLY A 371 -1.30 -25.15 10.59
N GLN A 372 -0.12 -25.02 11.21
CA GLN A 372 0.31 -23.74 11.77
C GLN A 372 0.87 -22.83 10.68
N ILE A 373 0.41 -21.57 10.62
CA ILE A 373 1.00 -20.57 9.72
C ILE A 373 2.49 -20.43 10.04
N THR A 374 3.34 -20.53 9.01
CA THR A 374 4.80 -20.39 9.17
C THR A 374 5.16 -18.98 9.64
N GLN A 375 6.33 -18.79 10.25
CA GLN A 375 6.83 -17.45 10.57
C GLN A 375 6.95 -16.59 9.29
N ALA A 376 7.29 -17.22 8.16
CA ALA A 376 7.29 -16.60 6.85
C ALA A 376 5.87 -16.16 6.43
N GLY A 377 4.86 -17.04 6.53
CA GLY A 377 3.46 -16.70 6.26
C GLY A 377 2.94 -15.59 7.15
N GLN A 378 3.25 -15.61 8.45
CA GLN A 378 2.92 -14.52 9.38
C GLN A 378 3.58 -13.20 8.96
N SER A 379 4.85 -13.22 8.57
CA SER A 379 5.56 -12.03 8.07
C SER A 379 4.92 -11.49 6.79
N MET A 380 4.54 -12.36 5.86
CA MET A 380 3.91 -11.98 4.60
C MET A 380 2.54 -11.33 4.82
N ILE A 381 1.73 -11.85 5.76
CA ILE A 381 0.44 -11.25 6.15
C ILE A 381 0.64 -9.92 6.91
N ALA A 382 1.59 -9.93 7.83
CA ALA A 382 1.86 -8.84 8.75
C ALA A 382 2.54 -7.66 8.08
N ALA A 383 3.02 -7.82 6.83
CA ALA A 383 3.80 -6.87 6.04
C ALA A 383 3.55 -5.44 6.48
N LYS A 384 4.49 -5.05 7.33
CA LYS A 384 4.60 -3.74 7.94
C LYS A 384 4.94 -2.74 6.84
N SER A 385 4.56 -1.51 7.10
CA SER A 385 5.01 -0.33 6.40
C SER A 385 6.54 -0.33 6.22
N ALA A 386 7.00 -0.30 4.95
CA ALA A 386 8.38 -0.40 4.44
C ALA A 386 9.18 -1.64 4.85
N ASP A 387 9.74 -2.32 3.85
CA ASP A 387 11.18 -2.44 3.66
C ASP A 387 11.43 -3.36 2.46
N SER A 388 11.74 -2.75 1.32
CA SER A 388 12.38 -3.41 0.17
C SER A 388 12.81 -2.30 -0.79
N GLN A 389 14.12 -2.21 -1.04
CA GLN A 389 14.85 -1.26 -1.89
C GLN A 389 15.10 0.15 -1.32
N CYS A 390 16.07 0.24 -0.40
CA CYS A 390 17.03 1.34 -0.45
C CYS A 390 18.36 0.87 0.14
N SER A 391 19.37 0.81 -0.72
CA SER A 391 20.77 0.59 -0.37
C SER A 391 21.29 1.71 0.55
N ASN A 392 21.92 1.31 1.65
CA ASN A 392 22.97 1.98 2.44
C ASN A 392 23.30 3.49 2.24
N SER A 393 22.34 4.41 2.34
CA SER A 393 22.68 5.85 2.46
C SER A 393 21.95 6.63 3.56
N THR A 394 21.06 6.00 4.33
CA THR A 394 20.17 6.71 5.29
C THR A 394 20.66 6.75 6.74
N VAL A 395 21.84 6.19 7.05
CA VAL A 395 22.35 6.08 8.43
C VAL A 395 22.91 7.42 8.97
N GLU A 396 23.23 8.40 8.12
CA GLU A 396 23.83 9.66 8.58
C GLU A 396 22.82 10.77 8.92
N GLU A 397 21.61 10.81 8.33
CA GLU A 397 20.68 11.93 8.57
C GLU A 397 19.77 11.75 9.80
N ALA A 398 19.70 10.55 10.40
CA ALA A 398 18.89 10.31 11.60
C ALA A 398 19.64 10.56 12.93
N LYS A 399 20.97 10.74 12.90
CA LYS A 399 21.79 10.98 14.10
C LYS A 399 21.79 12.42 14.60
N SER A 400 21.27 13.39 13.85
CA SER A 400 21.30 14.82 14.21
C SER A 400 20.13 15.30 15.08
N LEU A 401 19.27 14.40 15.59
CA LEU A 401 18.05 14.77 16.35
C LEU A 401 17.91 14.07 17.70
N GLN A 402 19.01 13.69 18.36
CA GLN A 402 18.99 13.34 19.77
C GLN A 402 20.15 14.04 20.49
N VAL A 403 19.85 15.16 21.15
CA VAL A 403 20.65 15.65 22.28
C VAL A 403 19.76 15.59 23.50
N GLU A 404 20.33 15.01 24.55
CA GLU A 404 19.80 14.69 25.87
C GLU A 404 19.05 15.87 26.51
N GLN A 405 17.92 15.56 27.16
CA GLN A 405 17.31 16.51 28.08
C GLN A 405 18.18 16.62 29.35
N PRO A 406 18.49 17.83 29.85
CA PRO A 406 19.14 17.96 31.14
C PRO A 406 18.16 17.61 32.25
N LYS A 407 18.64 16.87 33.25
CA LYS A 407 17.95 16.68 34.53
C LYS A 407 17.82 18.03 35.23
N GLU A 408 16.61 18.52 35.43
CA GLU A 408 16.35 19.65 36.32
C GLU A 408 16.72 19.26 37.76
N SER A 409 17.74 19.92 38.30
CA SER A 409 18.00 19.96 39.74
C SER A 409 17.05 20.95 40.40
N ASN A 410 16.26 20.47 41.35
CA ASN A 410 15.64 21.30 42.39
C ASN A 410 16.73 22.08 43.12
N GLU A 411 16.76 23.41 42.99
CA GLU A 411 17.13 24.32 44.09
C GLU A 411 16.87 25.80 43.74
N GLU A 412 16.39 26.53 44.74
CA GLU A 412 16.35 27.99 44.91
C GLU A 412 15.44 28.85 44.02
N ARG A 413 14.20 29.02 44.50
CA ARG A 413 13.33 30.15 44.14
C ARG A 413 13.39 31.20 45.25
N ILE A 414 14.30 32.16 45.16
CA ILE A 414 14.33 33.37 46.02
C ILE A 414 13.73 34.57 45.25
N SER A 415 12.57 35.00 45.75
CA SER A 415 12.09 36.38 45.92
C SER A 415 12.73 37.53 45.10
N ARG A 416 11.87 38.22 44.32
CA ARG A 416 11.77 39.68 44.01
C ARG A 416 10.81 39.80 42.80
N GLY A 417 9.65 40.45 42.77
CA GLY A 417 9.08 41.53 43.56
C GLY A 417 9.19 42.87 42.81
N TYR A 418 8.24 43.22 41.92
CA TYR A 418 7.86 44.58 41.46
C TYR A 418 6.51 44.44 40.72
N HIS A 419 5.35 44.85 41.27
CA HIS A 419 4.75 46.19 41.38
C HIS A 419 4.31 46.85 40.05
N ARG A 420 2.97 46.93 39.95
CA ARG A 420 2.06 47.76 39.13
C ARG A 420 1.97 47.52 37.64
#